data_AF-A0A4Y9R8R6-F1
#
_entry.id   AF-A0A4Y9R8R6-F1
#
_cell.length_a   1.000
_cell.length_b   1.000
_cell.length_c   1.000
_cell.angle_alpha   90.00
_cell.angle_beta   90.00
_cell.angle_gamma   90.00
#
_symmetry.space_group_name_H-M   'P 1'
#
loop_
_entity.id
_entity.type
_entity.pdbx_description
1 polymer ?
#
loop_
_entity_poly.entity_id
_entity_poly.type
_entity_poly.pdbx_seq_one_letter_code
_entity_poly.pdbx_strand_id
1 'polypeptide(L)'
;MRITARSVAIFSADHFDLTFADLCSQARPRHIARARQVAMYCMRLLVPRMSLPAIGTMLGGRDHTTVLHGIRTVEALMKRGELIADVDRITAAFAATTDPVADEIAVLEARLAILRAQQAWRPAA
;
A
#
# COMPACT_ATOMS: atom_id res chain seq x y z
N MET A 1 -12.04 14.81 -1.73
CA MET A 1 -11.23 14.24 -0.63
C MET A 1 -9.76 14.18 -1.03
N ARG A 2 -8.93 15.08 -0.48
CA ARG A 2 -7.49 15.11 -0.79
C ARG A 2 -6.81 13.80 -0.36
N ILE A 3 -6.02 13.19 -1.25
CA ILE A 3 -5.25 11.99 -0.91
C ILE A 3 -4.13 12.40 0.06
N THR A 4 -4.15 11.83 1.26
CA THR A 4 -3.09 11.98 2.25
C THR A 4 -2.67 10.61 2.73
N ALA A 5 -1.42 10.46 3.16
CA ALA A 5 -0.97 9.17 3.63
C ALA A 5 -1.73 8.70 4.89
N ARG A 6 -2.18 9.64 5.74
CA ARG A 6 -3.06 9.35 6.87
C ARG A 6 -4.42 8.80 6.44
N SER A 7 -5.05 9.40 5.42
CA SER A 7 -6.33 8.89 4.92
C SER A 7 -6.20 7.50 4.31
N VAL A 8 -5.08 7.22 3.61
CA VAL A 8 -4.78 5.88 3.08
C VAL A 8 -4.64 4.87 4.23
N ALA A 9 -3.90 5.23 5.29
CA ALA A 9 -3.71 4.34 6.44
C ALA A 9 -5.01 4.07 7.20
N ILE A 10 -5.86 5.09 7.42
CA ILE A 10 -7.17 4.92 8.06
C ILE A 10 -8.06 4.01 7.22
N PHE A 11 -8.21 4.29 5.93
CA PHE A 11 -9.04 3.46 5.05
C PHE A 11 -8.52 2.02 4.95
N SER A 12 -7.20 1.85 4.93
CA SER A 12 -6.58 0.52 4.96
C SER A 12 -6.88 -0.21 6.27
N ALA A 13 -6.87 0.48 7.42
CA ALA A 13 -7.24 -0.13 8.69
C ALA A 13 -8.71 -0.57 8.67
N ASP A 14 -9.61 0.32 8.27
CA ASP A 14 -11.05 0.07 8.21
C ASP A 14 -11.39 -1.11 7.29
N HIS A 15 -10.69 -1.25 6.15
CA HIS A 15 -10.85 -2.38 5.23
C HIS A 15 -10.57 -3.75 5.89
N PHE A 16 -9.71 -3.78 6.91
CA PHE A 16 -9.38 -4.99 7.66
C PHE A 16 -10.06 -5.06 9.04
N ASP A 17 -11.12 -4.27 9.27
CA ASP A 17 -11.82 -4.15 10.55
C ASP A 17 -10.88 -3.78 11.72
N LEU A 18 -9.89 -2.93 11.44
CA LEU A 18 -8.90 -2.44 12.39
C LEU A 18 -8.97 -0.93 12.51
N THR A 19 -8.43 -0.41 13.61
CA THR A 19 -8.25 1.03 13.78
C THR A 19 -6.87 1.47 13.28
N PHE A 20 -6.73 2.78 13.00
CA PHE A 20 -5.41 3.35 12.73
C PHE A 20 -4.42 3.11 13.89
N ALA A 21 -4.89 3.10 15.14
CA ALA A 21 -4.07 2.81 16.30
C ALA A 21 -3.51 1.38 16.27
N ASP A 22 -4.26 0.41 15.77
CA ASP A 22 -3.78 -0.97 15.59
C ASP A 22 -2.63 -1.04 14.58
N LEU A 23 -2.71 -0.26 13.49
CA LEU A 23 -1.61 -0.13 12.53
C LEU A 23 -0.38 0.53 13.16
N CYS A 24 -0.54 1.47 14.09
CA CYS A 24 0.57 2.07 14.83
C CYS A 24 1.14 1.14 15.92
N SER A 25 0.31 0.26 16.51
CA SER A 25 0.68 -0.61 17.64
C SER A 25 1.87 -1.51 17.34
N GLN A 26 2.60 -1.96 18.36
CA GLN A 26 3.68 -2.94 18.19
C GLN A 26 3.18 -4.38 17.98
N ALA A 27 1.87 -4.62 18.07
CA ALA A 27 1.28 -5.94 17.94
C ALA A 27 1.56 -6.54 16.54
N ARG A 28 1.94 -7.82 16.55
CA ARG A 28 2.30 -8.59 15.35
C ARG A 28 1.39 -9.80 15.04
N PRO A 29 0.12 -9.88 15.47
CA PRO A 29 -0.74 -10.95 14.99
C PRO A 29 -0.91 -10.80 13.47
N ARG A 30 -1.09 -11.94 12.77
CA ARG A 30 -1.03 -12.01 11.31
C ARG A 30 -1.99 -11.02 10.62
N HIS A 31 -3.19 -10.82 11.16
CA HIS A 31 -4.19 -9.89 10.60
C HIS A 31 -3.71 -8.43 10.66
N ILE A 32 -3.23 -7.95 11.82
CA ILE A 32 -2.68 -6.58 11.95
C ILE A 32 -1.40 -6.41 11.12
N ALA A 33 -0.51 -7.40 11.13
CA ALA A 33 0.70 -7.37 10.32
C ALA A 33 0.38 -7.21 8.83
N ARG A 34 -0.58 -7.99 8.32
CA ARG A 34 -1.03 -7.97 6.92
C ARG A 34 -1.67 -6.63 6.57
N ALA A 35 -2.62 -6.14 7.37
CA ALA A 35 -3.26 -4.83 7.16
C ALA A 35 -2.23 -3.69 7.08
N ARG A 36 -1.24 -3.73 7.97
CA ARG A 36 -0.17 -2.73 8.01
C ARG A 36 0.76 -2.81 6.80
N GLN A 37 1.12 -4.00 6.35
CA GLN A 37 1.93 -4.18 5.15
C GLN A 37 1.18 -3.66 3.91
N VAL A 38 -0.12 -3.93 3.81
CA VAL A 38 -0.98 -3.37 2.74
C VAL A 38 -1.02 -1.85 2.82
N ALA A 39 -1.19 -1.26 4.01
CA ALA A 39 -1.13 0.18 4.19
C ALA A 39 0.22 0.77 3.71
N MET A 40 1.35 0.17 4.09
CA MET A 40 2.69 0.60 3.62
C MET A 40 2.80 0.60 2.09
N TYR A 41 2.31 -0.48 1.45
CA TYR A 41 2.29 -0.60 -0.01
C TYR A 41 1.42 0.47 -0.66
N CYS A 42 0.17 0.62 -0.20
CA CYS A 42 -0.77 1.61 -0.74
C CYS A 42 -0.28 3.05 -0.53
N MET A 43 0.36 3.37 0.60
CA MET A 43 0.93 4.70 0.84
C MET A 43 2.10 4.99 -0.10
N ARG A 44 2.95 3.99 -0.37
CA ARG A 44 4.04 4.12 -1.35
C ARG A 44 3.53 4.35 -2.77
N LEU A 45 2.40 3.74 -3.11
CA LEU A 45 1.76 3.81 -4.42
C LEU A 45 0.98 5.12 -4.63
N LEU A 46 0.16 5.50 -3.67
CA LEU A 46 -0.79 6.62 -3.77
C LEU A 46 -0.20 7.97 -3.36
N VAL A 47 0.96 7.97 -2.68
CA VAL A 47 1.64 9.19 -2.23
C VAL A 47 3.10 9.18 -2.72
N PRO A 48 3.35 9.51 -4.01
CA PRO A 48 4.62 9.22 -4.68
C PRO A 48 5.86 9.85 -4.03
N ARG A 49 5.68 11.01 -3.38
CA ARG A 49 6.76 11.79 -2.74
C ARG A 49 7.07 11.35 -1.31
N MET A 50 6.37 10.34 -0.79
CA MET A 50 6.57 9.88 0.57
C MET A 50 7.76 8.92 0.66
N SER A 51 8.72 9.25 1.52
CA SER A 51 9.89 8.39 1.76
C SER A 51 9.55 7.20 2.67
N LEU A 52 10.33 6.11 2.57
CA LEU A 52 10.15 4.93 3.44
C LEU A 52 10.28 5.27 4.94
N PRO A 53 11.24 6.09 5.39
CA PRO A 53 11.28 6.54 6.78
C PRO A 53 10.00 7.26 7.21
N ALA A 54 9.47 8.16 6.36
CA ALA A 54 8.26 8.92 6.69
C ALA A 54 7.02 8.02 6.82
N ILE A 55 6.89 7.00 5.97
CA ILE A 55 5.84 5.96 6.10
C ILE A 55 5.99 5.24 7.44
N GLY A 56 7.22 4.84 7.79
CA GLY A 56 7.53 4.16 9.04
C GLY A 56 7.18 4.99 10.28
N THR A 57 7.54 6.28 10.30
CA THR A 57 7.22 7.21 11.39
C THR A 57 5.73 7.30 11.64
N MET A 58 4.91 7.46 10.60
CA MET A 58 3.46 7.55 10.75
C MET A 58 2.80 6.27 11.21
N LEU A 59 3.32 5.12 10.77
CA LEU A 59 2.89 3.82 11.26
C LEU A 59 3.63 3.47 12.56
N GLY A 60 3.68 4.37 13.54
CA GLY A 60 4.19 4.08 14.89
C GLY A 60 5.71 3.90 15.00
N GLY A 61 6.50 4.70 14.27
CA GLY A 61 7.96 4.75 14.45
C GLY A 61 8.73 3.53 13.95
N ARG A 62 8.28 2.91 12.85
CA ARG A 62 8.92 1.72 12.26
C ARG A 62 10.14 2.09 11.44
N ASP A 63 11.18 1.25 11.51
CA ASP A 63 12.36 1.44 10.68
C ASP A 63 12.03 1.33 9.18
N HIS A 64 12.73 2.10 8.36
CA HIS A 64 12.53 2.13 6.91
C HIS A 64 12.73 0.76 6.24
N THR A 65 13.60 -0.11 6.78
CA THR A 65 13.76 -1.49 6.29
C THR A 65 12.54 -2.35 6.58
N THR A 66 11.80 -2.07 7.67
CA THR A 66 10.52 -2.73 7.97
C THR A 66 9.46 -2.34 6.95
N VAL A 67 9.43 -1.07 6.55
CA VAL A 67 8.54 -0.59 5.49
C VAL A 67 8.87 -1.26 4.16
N LEU A 68 10.16 -1.28 3.78
CA LEU A 68 10.63 -1.95 2.57
C LEU A 68 10.27 -3.44 2.57
N HIS A 69 10.47 -4.14 3.69
CA HIS A 69 10.11 -5.54 3.85
C HIS A 69 8.59 -5.75 3.73
N GLY A 70 7.77 -4.86 4.29
CA GLY A 70 6.33 -4.91 4.17
C GLY A 70 5.85 -4.75 2.72
N ILE A 71 6.39 -3.77 1.99
CA ILE A 71 6.10 -3.55 0.57
C ILE A 71 6.43 -4.80 -0.25
N ARG A 72 7.64 -5.35 -0.11
CA ARG A 72 8.07 -6.57 -0.83
C ARG A 72 7.22 -7.78 -0.49
N THR A 73 6.73 -7.86 0.76
CA THR A 73 5.85 -8.94 1.20
C THR A 73 4.49 -8.86 0.50
N VAL A 74 3.90 -7.67 0.37
CA VAL A 74 2.66 -7.47 -0.38
C VAL A 74 2.85 -7.79 -1.85
N GLU A 75 3.93 -7.32 -2.47
CA GLU A 75 4.25 -7.64 -3.87
C GLU A 75 4.37 -9.16 -4.10
N ALA A 76 5.04 -9.87 -3.18
CA ALA A 76 5.17 -11.33 -3.25
C ALA A 76 3.83 -12.05 -3.05
N LEU A 77 2.94 -11.54 -2.19
CA LEU A 77 1.60 -12.07 -1.98
C LEU A 77 0.71 -11.86 -3.20
N MET A 78 0.75 -10.67 -3.81
CA MET A 78 0.05 -10.37 -5.06
C MET A 78 0.50 -11.27 -6.21
N LYS A 79 1.79 -11.59 -6.30
CA LYS A 79 2.31 -12.56 -7.26
C LYS A 79 1.74 -13.97 -7.09
N ARG A 80 1.26 -14.31 -5.88
CA ARG A 80 0.58 -15.59 -5.60
C ARG A 80 -0.95 -15.51 -5.76
N GLY A 81 -1.49 -14.38 -6.21
CA GLY A 81 -2.93 -14.15 -6.29
C GLY A 81 -3.58 -13.76 -4.96
N GLU A 82 -2.81 -13.55 -3.89
CA GLU A 82 -3.32 -13.05 -2.61
C GLU A 82 -3.30 -11.51 -2.59
N LEU A 83 -4.17 -10.88 -1.81
CA LEU A 83 -4.20 -9.42 -1.57
C LEU A 83 -4.51 -8.51 -2.76
N ILE A 84 -4.66 -9.04 -3.99
CA ILE A 84 -4.98 -8.23 -5.17
C ILE A 84 -6.29 -7.47 -4.96
N ALA A 85 -7.34 -8.18 -4.53
CA ALA A 85 -8.65 -7.57 -4.27
C ALA A 85 -8.61 -6.51 -3.16
N ASP A 86 -7.80 -6.74 -2.11
CA ASP A 86 -7.65 -5.78 -1.01
C ASP A 86 -6.97 -4.49 -1.48
N VAL A 87 -5.86 -4.62 -2.21
CA VAL A 87 -5.11 -3.50 -2.77
C VAL A 87 -5.96 -2.74 -3.79
N ASP A 88 -6.66 -3.44 -4.68
CA ASP A 88 -7.55 -2.84 -5.67
C ASP A 88 -8.70 -2.09 -4.99
N ARG A 89 -9.30 -2.66 -3.95
CA ARG A 89 -10.38 -2.01 -3.18
C ARG A 89 -9.91 -0.71 -2.56
N ILE A 90 -8.75 -0.72 -1.91
CA ILE A 90 -8.17 0.46 -1.26
C ILE A 90 -7.81 1.51 -2.31
N THR A 91 -7.10 1.14 -3.37
CA THR A 91 -6.67 2.09 -4.42
C THR A 91 -7.84 2.68 -5.19
N ALA A 92 -8.87 1.89 -5.51
CA ALA A 92 -10.08 2.37 -6.18
C ALA A 92 -10.83 3.43 -5.36
N ALA A 93 -10.84 3.31 -4.04
CA ALA A 93 -11.48 4.30 -3.16
C ALA A 93 -10.82 5.69 -3.24
N PHE A 94 -9.53 5.76 -3.61
CA PHE A 94 -8.81 7.03 -3.78
C PHE A 94 -8.73 7.51 -5.23
N ALA A 95 -8.90 6.61 -6.22
CA ALA A 95 -8.78 6.93 -7.64
C ALA A 95 -9.84 7.94 -8.15
N ALA A 96 -11.06 7.91 -7.61
CA ALA A 96 -12.15 8.79 -8.02
C ALA A 96 -11.98 10.27 -7.58
N THR A 97 -10.87 10.60 -6.93
CA THR A 97 -10.67 11.91 -6.28
C THR A 97 -9.37 12.60 -6.69
N THR A 98 -8.71 12.10 -7.73
CA THR A 98 -7.46 12.70 -8.21
C THR A 98 -7.79 13.98 -8.97
N ASP A 99 -7.33 15.13 -8.46
CA ASP A 99 -7.30 16.39 -9.18
C ASP A 99 -6.58 16.18 -10.53
N PRO A 100 -7.18 16.57 -11.68
CA PRO A 100 -6.73 16.12 -13.00
C PRO A 100 -5.43 16.76 -13.52
N VAL A 101 -4.77 17.67 -12.78
CA VAL A 101 -3.69 18.51 -13.34
C VAL A 101 -2.29 18.16 -12.80
N ALA A 102 -2.12 17.23 -11.84
CA ALA A 102 -0.82 17.04 -11.20
C ALA A 102 -0.01 15.79 -11.61
N ASP A 103 -0.60 14.63 -11.91
CA ASP A 103 0.18 13.38 -11.94
C ASP A 103 -0.43 12.26 -12.82
N GLU A 104 -1.03 12.60 -13.96
CA GLU A 104 -1.62 11.62 -14.88
C GLU A 104 -0.58 10.59 -15.38
N ILE A 105 0.67 11.01 -15.57
CA ILE A 105 1.78 10.15 -15.96
C ILE A 105 2.21 9.21 -14.82
N ALA A 106 2.35 9.71 -13.58
CA ALA A 106 2.85 8.91 -12.46
C ALA A 106 1.89 7.79 -12.03
N VAL A 107 0.58 8.07 -12.06
CA VAL A 107 -0.44 7.06 -11.73
C VAL A 107 -0.54 6.01 -12.83
N LEU A 108 -0.49 6.43 -14.11
CA LEU A 108 -0.47 5.50 -15.24
C LEU A 108 0.79 4.65 -15.25
N GLU A 109 1.96 5.21 -14.94
CA GLU A 109 3.21 4.46 -14.80
C GLU A 109 3.15 3.47 -13.66
N ALA A 110 2.60 3.85 -12.50
CA ALA A 110 2.46 2.94 -11.37
C ALA A 110 1.49 1.80 -11.67
N ARG A 111 0.35 2.09 -12.33
CA ARG A 111 -0.63 1.08 -12.76
C ARG A 111 -0.06 0.18 -13.85
N LEU A 112 0.69 0.74 -14.80
CA LEU A 112 1.38 -0.02 -15.84
C LEU A 112 2.53 -0.87 -15.26
N ALA A 113 3.22 -0.41 -14.23
CA ALA A 113 4.24 -1.20 -13.53
C ALA A 113 3.64 -2.41 -12.82
N ILE A 114 2.47 -2.25 -12.17
CA ILE A 114 1.73 -3.37 -11.56
C ILE A 114 1.29 -4.37 -12.64
N LEU A 115 0.70 -3.88 -13.74
CA LEU A 115 0.26 -4.74 -14.85
C LEU A 115 1.43 -5.46 -15.54
N ARG A 116 2.56 -4.78 -15.75
CA ARG A 116 3.79 -5.38 -16.30
C ARG A 116 4.38 -6.41 -15.35
N ALA A 117 4.35 -6.17 -14.04
CA ALA A 117 4.80 -7.14 -13.04
C ALA A 117 3.90 -8.38 -13.01
N GLN A 118 2.61 -8.25 -13.32
CA GLN A 118 1.66 -9.36 -13.46
C GLN A 118 1.85 -10.12 -14.79
N GLN A 119 2.19 -9.44 -15.89
CA GLN A 119 2.36 -10.05 -17.22
C GLN A 119 3.76 -10.65 -17.48
N ALA A 120 4.82 -10.14 -16.83
CA ALA A 120 6.20 -10.60 -17.04
C ALA A 120 6.56 -11.90 -16.28
N TRP A 121 5.63 -12.46 -15.49
CA TRP A 121 5.83 -13.73 -14.82
C TRP A 121 5.66 -14.89 -15.80
N ARG A 122 6.76 -15.53 -16.21
CA ARG A 122 6.79 -16.88 -16.76
C ARG A 122 7.25 -17.82 -15.64
N PRO A 123 6.50 -18.88 -15.27
CA PRO A 123 7.04 -19.89 -14.39
C PRO A 123 8.26 -20.52 -15.07
N ALA A 124 9.38 -20.60 -14.35
CA ALA A 124 10.51 -21.41 -14.79
C ALA A 124 10.04 -22.87 -14.87
N ALA A 125 10.27 -23.50 -16.02
CA ALA A 125 10.01 -24.92 -16.25
C ALA A 125 10.90 -25.79 -15.36
#